data_AF-A0A3G2G9V6-F1
#
_entry.id   AF-A0A3G2G9V6-F1
#
_cell.length_a   1.000
_cell.length_b   1.000
_cell.length_c   1.000
_cell.angle_alpha   90.00
_cell.angle_beta   90.00
_cell.angle_gamma   90.00
#
_symmetry.space_group_name_H-M   'P 1'
#
loop_
_entity.id
_entity.type
_entity.pdbx_description
1 polymer ?
#
loop_
_entity_poly.entity_id
_entity_poly.type
_entity_poly.pdbx_seq_one_letter_code
_entity_poly.pdbx_strand_id
1 'polypeptide(L)'
;MIFPIKNINSINTIFLKKLAMKYIGFCSVILLFLFCNCFFAQNHDLKKQQPINRDSIIEQYLKNGAWQYPMFSKQWQINIDKALAILPNDPYLWEQKAMPFFKQKKYELGMIYLDKAVNLDNTNHYLEYRAFIKCIFQRSYKESIGDFEKLQKIQGKDFYVMDHSYNFWLGLCYLQLNNFELAKSYIQKSIDNQKREFNNTVNFYEIFYLGVIEYELENYEIAINYFDKSLSEYQSFSDAKFYKAKCLANISDFEEALKLFKECEHDYKMGYTFNEGNSKYEDYPYQISSELITTYINMLNEYMKNIK
;
A
#
# COMPACT_ATOMS: atom_id res chain seq x y z
N MET A 1 102.56 -1.28 48.54
CA MET A 1 101.74 -2.51 48.69
C MET A 1 100.29 -2.12 48.48
N ILE A 2 99.66 -2.72 47.48
CA ILE A 2 98.26 -2.54 47.06
C ILE A 2 97.42 -3.52 47.88
N PHE A 3 96.34 -3.07 48.52
CA PHE A 3 95.25 -3.95 48.97
C PHE A 3 93.87 -3.32 48.72
N PRO A 4 92.83 -4.13 48.45
CA PRO A 4 91.73 -3.75 47.56
C PRO A 4 90.43 -3.37 48.27
N ILE A 5 89.62 -2.62 47.53
CA ILE A 5 88.26 -2.21 47.85
C ILE A 5 87.33 -3.44 47.90
N LYS A 6 86.76 -3.73 49.08
CA LYS A 6 85.70 -4.76 49.23
C LYS A 6 84.32 -4.15 49.01
N ASN A 7 83.79 -4.47 47.84
CA ASN A 7 82.41 -4.48 47.35
C ASN A 7 81.26 -4.34 48.40
N ILE A 8 80.56 -3.21 48.43
CA ILE A 8 79.34 -2.94 49.23
C ILE A 8 78.09 -2.93 48.31
N ASN A 9 77.96 -3.88 47.37
CA ASN A 9 76.83 -3.90 46.42
C ASN A 9 75.92 -5.14 46.47
N SER A 10 76.17 -6.12 47.35
CA SER A 10 75.42 -7.39 47.34
C SER A 10 74.31 -7.53 48.38
N ILE A 11 74.31 -6.72 49.44
CA ILE A 11 73.35 -6.86 50.56
C ILE A 11 72.04 -6.09 50.28
N ASN A 12 72.10 -4.92 49.64
CA ASN A 12 70.91 -4.12 49.30
C ASN A 12 70.05 -4.75 48.19
N THR A 13 70.66 -5.51 47.28
CA THR A 13 69.97 -6.10 46.13
C THR A 13 69.04 -7.26 46.51
N ILE A 14 69.37 -8.05 47.54
CA ILE A 14 68.54 -9.17 47.99
C ILE A 14 67.31 -8.67 48.77
N PHE A 15 67.49 -7.65 49.62
CA PHE A 15 66.39 -7.02 50.36
C PHE A 15 65.39 -6.32 49.43
N LEU A 16 65.90 -5.54 48.46
CA LEU A 16 65.07 -4.89 47.44
C LEU A 16 64.34 -5.90 46.55
N LYS A 17 64.97 -7.03 46.18
CA LYS A 17 64.30 -8.10 45.42
C LYS A 17 63.18 -8.78 46.21
N LYS A 18 63.36 -9.03 47.51
CA LYS A 18 62.31 -9.59 48.38
C LYS A 18 61.14 -8.62 48.56
N LEU A 19 61.44 -7.33 48.72
CA LEU A 19 60.42 -6.29 48.83
C LEU A 19 59.62 -6.15 47.51
N ALA A 20 60.31 -6.11 46.37
CA ALA A 20 59.70 -6.06 45.05
C ALA A 20 58.82 -7.30 44.76
N MET A 21 59.26 -8.51 45.10
CA MET A 21 58.43 -9.72 44.96
C MET A 21 57.14 -9.67 45.78
N LYS A 22 57.18 -9.08 46.98
CA LYS A 22 56.01 -8.93 47.85
C LYS A 22 55.00 -7.93 47.28
N TYR A 23 55.47 -6.83 46.69
CA TYR A 23 54.62 -5.86 46.00
C TYR A 23 54.09 -6.37 44.65
N ILE A 24 54.87 -7.14 43.90
CA ILE A 24 54.41 -7.81 42.66
C ILE A 24 53.27 -8.79 42.98
N GLY A 25 53.38 -9.57 44.06
CA GLY A 25 52.31 -10.46 44.52
C GLY A 25 51.04 -9.73 44.97
N PHE A 26 51.17 -8.53 45.56
CA PHE A 26 50.03 -7.72 45.96
C PHE A 26 49.36 -7.04 44.75
N CYS A 27 50.15 -6.55 43.80
CA CYS A 27 49.66 -5.99 42.54
C CYS A 27 48.99 -7.05 41.67
N SER A 28 49.48 -8.30 41.64
CA SER A 28 48.84 -9.38 40.88
C SER A 28 47.49 -9.79 41.46
N VAL A 29 47.32 -9.74 42.79
CA VAL A 29 46.03 -10.00 43.45
C VAL A 29 45.02 -8.88 43.19
N ILE A 30 45.45 -7.61 43.21
CA ILE A 30 44.59 -6.46 42.87
C ILE A 30 44.19 -6.50 41.39
N LEU A 31 45.11 -6.82 40.49
CA LEU A 31 44.82 -7.01 39.07
C LEU A 31 43.85 -8.17 38.83
N LEU A 32 43.97 -9.29 39.56
CA LEU A 32 43.00 -10.38 39.50
C LEU A 32 41.62 -9.96 40.01
N PHE A 33 41.55 -9.18 41.09
CA PHE A 33 40.29 -8.66 41.63
C PHE A 33 39.61 -7.68 40.66
N LEU A 34 40.40 -6.81 40.01
CA LEU A 34 39.89 -5.89 38.97
C LEU A 34 39.45 -6.66 37.71
N PHE A 35 40.19 -7.70 37.30
CA PHE A 35 39.78 -8.56 36.18
C PHE A 35 38.50 -9.33 36.48
N CYS A 36 38.36 -9.89 37.68
CA CYS A 36 37.14 -10.55 38.13
C CYS A 36 35.96 -9.57 38.14
N ASN A 37 36.11 -8.35 38.69
CA ASN A 37 35.04 -7.36 38.71
C ASN A 37 34.64 -6.89 37.30
N CYS A 38 35.58 -6.77 36.36
CA CYS A 38 35.26 -6.51 34.95
C CYS A 38 34.53 -7.68 34.29
N PHE A 39 34.91 -8.93 34.57
CA PHE A 39 34.22 -10.12 34.07
C PHE A 39 32.81 -10.26 34.68
N PHE A 40 32.63 -9.95 35.96
CA PHE A 40 31.32 -9.94 36.61
C PHE A 40 30.44 -8.79 36.12
N ALA A 41 31.00 -7.61 35.86
CA ALA A 41 30.27 -6.48 35.28
C ALA A 41 29.87 -6.73 33.80
N GLN A 42 30.74 -7.35 33.00
CA GLN A 42 30.42 -7.75 31.62
C GLN A 42 29.39 -8.87 31.56
N ASN A 43 29.37 -9.79 32.54
CA ASN A 43 28.38 -10.87 32.60
C ASN A 43 27.02 -10.43 33.16
N HIS A 44 26.94 -9.33 33.91
CA HIS A 44 25.67 -8.85 34.48
C HIS A 44 24.79 -8.09 33.47
N ASP A 45 25.34 -7.72 32.31
CA ASP A 45 24.62 -7.01 31.24
C ASP A 45 24.15 -7.92 30.09
N LEU A 46 24.39 -9.23 30.17
CA LEU A 46 23.66 -10.22 29.37
C LEU A 46 22.35 -10.57 30.07
N LYS A 47 21.52 -9.55 30.37
CA LYS A 47 20.07 -9.81 30.35
C LYS A 47 19.79 -10.31 28.94
N LYS A 48 19.59 -11.63 28.79
CA LYS A 48 18.92 -12.18 27.61
C LYS A 48 17.65 -11.35 27.43
N GLN A 49 17.70 -10.35 26.56
CA GLN A 49 16.51 -9.63 26.14
C GLN A 49 15.60 -10.73 25.63
N GLN A 50 14.46 -10.88 26.30
CA GLN A 50 13.39 -11.74 25.84
C GLN A 50 13.19 -11.38 24.36
N PRO A 51 13.14 -12.36 23.44
CA PRO A 51 13.09 -12.07 22.02
C PRO A 51 11.98 -11.06 21.77
N ILE A 52 12.32 -9.95 21.12
CA ILE A 52 11.37 -8.87 20.84
C ILE A 52 10.22 -9.51 20.06
N ASN A 53 9.07 -9.63 20.72
CA ASN A 53 7.91 -10.25 20.12
C ASN A 53 7.22 -9.19 19.25
N ARG A 54 7.32 -9.35 17.92
CA ARG A 54 6.69 -8.49 16.92
C ARG A 54 5.22 -8.22 17.22
N ASP A 55 4.47 -9.27 17.57
CA ASP A 55 3.03 -9.17 17.80
C ASP A 55 2.73 -8.34 19.05
N SER A 56 3.57 -8.42 20.08
CA SER A 56 3.43 -7.58 21.28
C SER A 56 3.67 -6.10 20.97
N ILE A 57 4.62 -5.78 20.08
CA ILE A 57 4.89 -4.40 19.66
C ILE A 57 3.71 -3.85 18.85
N ILE A 58 3.18 -4.65 17.92
CA ILE A 58 1.98 -4.30 17.14
C ILE A 58 0.77 -4.10 18.05
N GLU A 59 0.54 -5.01 19.00
CA GLU A 59 -0.57 -4.92 19.94
C GLU A 59 -0.48 -3.65 20.80
N GLN A 60 0.71 -3.35 21.33
CA GLN A 60 0.92 -2.19 22.20
C GLN A 60 0.80 -0.86 21.43
N TYR A 61 1.48 -0.74 20.29
CA TYR A 61 1.66 0.56 19.63
C TYR A 61 0.72 0.81 18.46
N LEU A 62 0.14 -0.23 17.85
CA LEU A 62 -0.90 -0.04 16.83
C LEU A 62 -2.29 -0.16 17.46
N LYS A 63 -2.68 -1.37 17.88
CA LYS A 63 -4.04 -1.63 18.37
C LYS A 63 -4.39 -0.83 19.61
N ASN A 64 -3.56 -0.88 20.65
CA ASN A 64 -3.76 -0.12 21.88
C ASN A 64 -3.11 1.28 21.85
N GLY A 65 -2.48 1.62 20.72
CA GLY A 65 -1.77 2.88 20.50
C GLY A 65 -2.40 3.67 19.37
N ALA A 66 -1.75 3.68 18.20
CA ALA A 66 -2.13 4.50 17.06
C ALA A 66 -3.64 4.45 16.75
N TRP A 67 -4.23 3.26 16.73
CA TRP A 67 -5.63 3.02 16.33
C TRP A 67 -6.66 3.48 17.36
N GLN A 68 -6.23 3.90 18.56
CA GLN A 68 -7.08 4.54 19.57
C GLN A 68 -7.23 6.06 19.36
N TYR A 69 -6.51 6.62 18.38
CA TYR A 69 -6.58 8.02 18.02
C TYR A 69 -7.14 8.20 16.60
N PRO A 70 -7.68 9.38 16.25
CA PRO A 70 -8.05 9.66 14.86
C PRO A 70 -6.87 9.45 13.91
N MET A 71 -7.13 8.85 12.74
CA MET A 71 -6.12 8.45 11.75
C MET A 71 -5.13 9.57 11.37
N PHE A 72 -5.61 10.82 11.34
CA PHE A 72 -4.80 11.99 10.94
C PHE A 72 -4.18 12.74 12.13
N SER A 73 -4.28 12.19 13.34
CA SER A 73 -3.72 12.81 14.53
C SER A 73 -2.19 12.63 14.62
N LYS A 74 -1.55 13.54 15.36
CA LYS A 74 -0.12 13.41 15.71
C LYS A 74 0.14 12.15 16.53
N GLN A 75 -0.79 11.80 17.42
CA GLN A 75 -0.69 10.62 18.30
C GLN A 75 -0.66 9.31 17.51
N TRP A 76 -1.41 9.22 16.41
CA TRP A 76 -1.33 8.07 15.49
C TRP A 76 0.11 7.86 15.01
N GLN A 77 0.72 8.92 14.44
CA GLN A 77 2.08 8.87 13.92
C GLN A 77 3.13 8.63 15.02
N ILE A 78 3.01 9.27 16.19
CA ILE A 78 3.92 9.08 17.33
C ILE A 78 3.95 7.61 17.78
N ASN A 79 2.80 6.95 17.87
CA ASN A 79 2.77 5.55 18.31
C ASN A 79 3.43 4.63 17.28
N ILE A 80 3.24 4.88 15.98
CA ILE A 80 3.94 4.15 14.93
C ILE A 80 5.45 4.39 15.00
N ASP A 81 5.89 5.63 15.25
CA ASP A 81 7.32 5.95 15.40
C ASP A 81 7.96 5.21 16.59
N LYS A 82 7.23 5.06 17.70
CA LYS A 82 7.69 4.23 18.84
C LYS A 82 7.83 2.76 18.45
N ALA A 83 6.90 2.21 17.67
CA ALA A 83 7.00 0.84 17.18
C ALA A 83 8.22 0.68 16.24
N LEU A 84 8.41 1.61 15.32
CA LEU A 84 9.53 1.62 14.36
C LEU A 84 10.89 1.82 15.03
N ALA A 85 10.95 2.50 16.17
CA ALA A 85 12.19 2.59 16.96
C ALA A 85 12.64 1.22 17.49
N ILE A 86 11.71 0.28 17.68
CA ILE A 86 11.99 -1.08 18.15
C ILE A 86 12.13 -2.06 16.97
N LEU A 87 11.30 -1.90 15.95
CA LEU A 87 11.24 -2.76 14.76
C LEU A 87 11.44 -1.94 13.47
N PRO A 88 12.65 -1.40 13.22
CA PRO A 88 12.88 -0.46 12.12
C PRO A 88 12.80 -1.09 10.73
N ASN A 89 12.87 -2.42 10.64
CA ASN A 89 12.86 -3.18 9.40
C ASN A 89 11.52 -3.91 9.17
N ASP A 90 10.48 -3.58 9.95
CA ASP A 90 9.17 -4.19 9.79
C ASP A 90 8.37 -3.48 8.68
N PRO A 91 8.12 -4.12 7.53
CA PRO A 91 7.47 -3.46 6.41
C PRO A 91 6.02 -3.06 6.72
N TYR A 92 5.33 -3.77 7.62
CA TYR A 92 3.97 -3.44 8.02
C TYR A 92 3.90 -2.11 8.75
N LEU A 93 4.84 -1.83 9.65
CA LEU A 93 4.87 -0.57 10.38
C LEU A 93 5.11 0.62 9.44
N TRP A 94 5.92 0.43 8.39
CA TRP A 94 6.14 1.45 7.36
C TRP A 94 4.90 1.71 6.51
N GLU A 95 4.15 0.67 6.12
CA GLU A 95 2.86 0.83 5.45
C GLU A 95 1.84 1.55 6.34
N GLN A 96 1.72 1.16 7.61
CA GLN A 96 0.83 1.81 8.58
C GLN A 96 1.19 3.29 8.77
N LYS A 97 2.48 3.63 8.65
CA LYS A 97 2.95 5.02 8.64
C LYS A 97 2.49 5.77 7.39
N ALA A 98 2.51 5.11 6.23
CA ALA A 98 2.16 5.65 4.93
C ALA A 98 0.65 5.92 4.77
N MET A 99 -0.20 5.00 5.25
CA MET A 99 -1.65 4.99 4.99
C MET A 99 -2.36 6.33 5.27
N PRO A 100 -2.15 7.01 6.42
CA PRO A 100 -2.81 8.29 6.68
C PRO A 100 -2.47 9.39 5.67
N PHE A 101 -1.31 9.33 5.02
CA PHE A 101 -0.92 10.30 3.99
C PHE A 101 -1.72 10.10 2.71
N PHE A 102 -1.90 8.85 2.25
CA PHE A 102 -2.75 8.55 1.09
C PHE A 102 -4.20 8.97 1.33
N LYS A 103 -4.74 8.72 2.53
CA LYS A 103 -6.12 9.11 2.87
C LYS A 103 -6.30 10.63 3.06
N GLN A 104 -5.21 11.38 3.20
CA GLN A 104 -5.17 12.85 3.18
C GLN A 104 -4.80 13.42 1.80
N LYS A 105 -4.67 12.59 0.77
CA LYS A 105 -4.23 12.98 -0.57
C LYS A 105 -2.79 13.53 -0.66
N LYS A 106 -1.94 13.19 0.33
CA LYS A 106 -0.52 13.60 0.42
C LYS A 106 0.39 12.50 -0.14
N TYR A 107 0.26 12.22 -1.42
CA TYR A 107 0.81 11.01 -2.01
C TYR A 107 2.32 10.92 -2.01
N GLU A 108 3.01 12.01 -2.33
CA GLU A 108 4.46 12.08 -2.39
C GLU A 108 5.07 11.75 -1.02
N LEU A 109 4.45 12.22 0.06
CA LEU A 109 4.87 11.89 1.43
C LEU A 109 4.57 10.43 1.80
N GLY A 110 3.39 9.92 1.42
CA GLY A 110 3.01 8.53 1.66
C GLY A 110 3.98 7.54 0.97
N MET A 111 4.38 7.85 -0.26
CA MET A 111 5.26 6.99 -1.05
C MET A 111 6.63 6.80 -0.43
N ILE A 112 7.21 7.81 0.24
CA ILE A 112 8.48 7.66 0.96
C ILE A 112 8.44 6.47 1.94
N TYR A 113 7.32 6.31 2.64
CA TYR A 113 7.14 5.24 3.62
C TYR A 113 6.72 3.93 2.97
N LEU A 114 5.85 3.97 1.95
CA LEU A 114 5.44 2.76 1.24
C LEU A 114 6.59 2.13 0.45
N ASP A 115 7.44 2.92 -0.20
CA ASP A 115 8.64 2.42 -0.88
C ASP A 115 9.62 1.78 0.11
N LYS A 116 9.70 2.31 1.34
CA LYS A 116 10.47 1.68 2.41
C LYS A 116 9.87 0.33 2.82
N ALA A 117 8.55 0.21 2.92
CA ALA A 117 7.89 -1.07 3.16
C ALA A 117 8.19 -2.08 2.04
N VAL A 118 8.10 -1.68 0.77
CA VAL A 118 8.42 -2.52 -0.40
C VAL A 118 9.86 -3.02 -0.35
N ASN A 119 10.81 -2.17 -0.01
CA ASN A 119 12.23 -2.54 0.05
C ASN A 119 12.57 -3.51 1.19
N LEU A 120 11.76 -3.54 2.24
CA LEU A 120 11.95 -4.41 3.41
C LEU A 120 11.15 -5.73 3.30
N ASP A 121 10.20 -5.79 2.38
CA ASP A 121 9.30 -6.93 2.20
C ASP A 121 9.87 -8.00 1.28
N ASN A 122 9.79 -9.26 1.73
CA ASN A 122 10.20 -10.43 0.97
C ASN A 122 9.02 -11.23 0.39
N THR A 123 7.78 -10.80 0.65
CA THR A 123 6.56 -11.48 0.19
C THR A 123 5.97 -10.88 -1.08
N ASN A 124 6.39 -9.66 -1.43
CA ASN A 124 5.85 -8.78 -2.48
C ASN A 124 4.49 -8.15 -2.15
N HIS A 125 3.88 -8.45 -1.00
CA HIS A 125 2.60 -7.89 -0.59
C HIS A 125 2.57 -6.35 -0.68
N TYR A 126 3.63 -5.67 -0.26
CA TYR A 126 3.63 -4.20 -0.32
C TYR A 126 3.94 -3.67 -1.73
N LEU A 127 4.56 -4.48 -2.60
CA LEU A 127 4.71 -4.13 -4.02
C LEU A 127 3.35 -4.18 -4.72
N GLU A 128 2.52 -5.16 -4.40
CA GLU A 128 1.12 -5.24 -4.86
C GLU A 128 0.33 -4.01 -4.40
N TYR A 129 0.41 -3.69 -3.11
CA TYR A 129 -0.26 -2.51 -2.56
C TYR A 129 0.24 -1.21 -3.20
N ARG A 130 1.54 -1.08 -3.46
CA ARG A 130 2.11 0.08 -4.15
C ARG A 130 1.59 0.21 -5.58
N ALA A 131 1.51 -0.89 -6.32
CA ALA A 131 0.95 -0.89 -7.67
C ALA A 131 -0.49 -0.37 -7.66
N PHE A 132 -1.32 -0.88 -6.75
CA PHE A 132 -2.69 -0.40 -6.53
C PHE A 132 -2.76 1.09 -6.14
N ILE A 133 -1.93 1.53 -5.19
CA ILE A 133 -1.85 2.93 -4.75
C ILE A 133 -1.47 3.87 -5.91
N LYS A 134 -0.52 3.46 -6.75
CA LYS A 134 -0.14 4.22 -7.95
C LYS A 134 -1.27 4.30 -8.97
N CYS A 135 -2.08 3.24 -9.09
CA CYS A 135 -3.24 3.20 -9.98
C CYS A 135 -4.36 4.15 -9.52
N ILE A 136 -4.84 3.99 -8.28
CA ILE A 136 -6.05 4.66 -7.80
C ILE A 136 -5.76 5.99 -7.11
N PHE A 137 -4.77 6.05 -6.23
CA PHE A 137 -4.51 7.25 -5.44
C PHE A 137 -3.65 8.26 -6.20
N GLN A 138 -2.51 7.82 -6.75
CA GLN A 138 -1.58 8.73 -7.42
C GLN A 138 -1.89 8.96 -8.90
N ARG A 139 -2.70 8.09 -9.52
CA ARG A 139 -2.98 8.11 -10.97
C ARG A 139 -1.70 8.09 -11.83
N SER A 140 -0.65 7.47 -11.31
CA SER A 140 0.66 7.29 -11.96
C SER A 140 0.66 5.99 -12.75
N TYR A 141 -0.20 5.93 -13.78
CA TYR A 141 -0.55 4.68 -14.48
C TYR A 141 0.65 3.93 -15.08
N LYS A 142 1.63 4.65 -15.63
CA LYS A 142 2.85 4.03 -16.19
C LYS A 142 3.69 3.33 -15.12
N GLU A 143 3.80 3.92 -13.94
CA GLU A 143 4.55 3.33 -12.83
C GLU A 143 3.77 2.16 -12.19
N SER A 144 2.45 2.29 -12.09
CA SER A 144 1.56 1.19 -11.69
C SER A 144 1.73 -0.03 -12.61
N ILE A 145 1.71 0.18 -13.93
CA ILE A 145 1.97 -0.87 -14.93
C ILE A 145 3.33 -1.53 -14.68
N GLY A 146 4.39 -0.73 -14.46
CA GLY A 146 5.72 -1.27 -14.17
C GLY A 146 5.76 -2.17 -12.94
N ASP A 147 5.05 -1.80 -11.87
CA ASP A 147 4.96 -2.63 -10.65
C ASP A 147 4.12 -3.90 -10.89
N PHE A 148 2.98 -3.82 -11.58
CA PHE A 148 2.16 -4.99 -11.92
C PHE A 148 2.87 -5.95 -12.88
N GLU A 149 3.57 -5.46 -13.90
CA GLU A 149 4.35 -6.30 -14.81
C GLU A 149 5.50 -7.00 -14.08
N LYS A 150 6.12 -6.33 -13.10
CA LYS A 150 7.11 -6.95 -12.22
C LYS A 150 6.47 -8.07 -11.39
N LEU A 151 5.31 -7.82 -10.78
CA LEU A 151 4.58 -8.83 -10.00
C LEU A 151 4.18 -10.04 -10.86
N GLN A 152 3.69 -9.81 -12.08
CA GLN A 152 3.32 -10.89 -13.00
C GLN A 152 4.50 -11.79 -13.38
N LYS A 153 5.72 -11.25 -13.43
CA LYS A 153 6.95 -12.02 -13.67
C LYS A 153 7.38 -12.85 -12.45
N ILE A 154 7.10 -12.36 -11.24
CA ILE A 154 7.53 -13.00 -9.99
C ILE A 154 6.54 -14.08 -9.55
N GLN A 155 5.24 -13.75 -9.58
CA GLN A 155 4.19 -14.54 -8.94
C GLN A 155 3.32 -15.26 -9.97
N GLY A 156 3.01 -14.59 -11.08
CA GLY A 156 2.06 -15.05 -12.08
C GLY A 156 0.97 -14.02 -12.35
N LYS A 157 0.10 -14.31 -13.32
CA LYS A 157 -0.85 -13.32 -13.86
C LYS A 157 -2.21 -13.29 -13.16
N ASP A 158 -2.55 -14.36 -12.44
CA ASP A 158 -3.88 -14.63 -11.92
C ASP A 158 -3.99 -14.28 -10.41
N PHE A 159 -3.06 -13.46 -9.91
CA PHE A 159 -3.07 -12.97 -8.52
C PHE A 159 -3.95 -11.73 -8.38
N TYR A 160 -4.40 -11.51 -7.14
CA TYR A 160 -5.31 -10.45 -6.77
C TYR A 160 -4.66 -9.54 -5.73
N VAL A 161 -4.95 -8.25 -5.84
CA VAL A 161 -4.67 -7.27 -4.79
C VAL A 161 -5.90 -6.40 -4.65
N MET A 162 -6.30 -6.14 -3.40
CA MET A 162 -7.63 -5.64 -3.11
C MET A 162 -8.69 -6.59 -3.72
N ASP A 163 -9.79 -6.06 -4.23
CA ASP A 163 -10.91 -6.87 -4.72
C ASP A 163 -10.75 -7.36 -6.18
N HIS A 164 -9.62 -7.07 -6.83
CA HIS A 164 -9.42 -7.31 -8.26
C HIS A 164 -8.07 -7.91 -8.65
N SER A 165 -8.03 -8.56 -9.82
CA SER A 165 -6.83 -9.21 -10.36
C SER A 165 -5.80 -8.19 -10.88
N TYR A 166 -4.54 -8.60 -11.03
CA TYR A 166 -3.53 -7.73 -11.67
C TYR A 166 -3.90 -7.35 -13.10
N ASN A 167 -4.56 -8.26 -13.83
CA ASN A 167 -5.04 -7.98 -15.18
C ASN A 167 -6.13 -6.90 -15.17
N PHE A 168 -7.00 -6.86 -14.17
CA PHE A 168 -7.97 -5.77 -14.03
C PHE A 168 -7.28 -4.42 -13.86
N TRP A 169 -6.35 -4.31 -12.92
CA TRP A 169 -5.62 -3.06 -12.66
C TRP A 169 -4.78 -2.61 -13.85
N LEU A 170 -4.15 -3.53 -14.57
CA LEU A 170 -3.45 -3.25 -15.83
C LEU A 170 -4.42 -2.73 -16.88
N GLY A 171 -5.58 -3.38 -17.05
CA GLY A 171 -6.61 -2.94 -17.99
C GLY A 171 -7.08 -1.51 -17.70
N LEU A 172 -7.30 -1.20 -16.42
CA LEU A 172 -7.68 0.14 -15.96
C LEU A 172 -6.58 1.19 -16.23
N CYS A 173 -5.31 0.84 -16.01
CA CYS A 173 -4.19 1.72 -16.33
C CYS A 173 -4.08 1.99 -17.83
N TYR A 174 -4.22 0.97 -18.68
CA TYR A 174 -4.18 1.13 -20.13
C TYR A 174 -5.38 1.92 -20.66
N LEU A 175 -6.56 1.74 -20.05
CA LEU A 175 -7.75 2.55 -20.36
C LEU A 175 -7.47 4.03 -20.10
N GLN A 176 -6.91 4.37 -18.93
CA GLN A 176 -6.55 5.76 -18.60
C GLN A 176 -5.42 6.35 -19.45
N LEU A 177 -4.67 5.52 -20.17
CA LEU A 177 -3.66 5.93 -21.13
C LEU A 177 -4.17 5.90 -22.59
N ASN A 178 -5.49 5.75 -22.78
CA ASN A 178 -6.18 5.62 -24.07
C ASN A 178 -5.63 4.50 -24.96
N ASN A 179 -5.05 3.45 -24.37
CA ASN A 179 -4.68 2.24 -25.08
C ASN A 179 -5.81 1.21 -24.96
N PHE A 180 -6.90 1.48 -25.68
CA PHE A 180 -8.14 0.72 -25.57
C PHE A 180 -8.00 -0.76 -25.94
N GLU A 181 -7.15 -1.08 -26.92
CA GLU A 181 -6.87 -2.47 -27.30
C GLU A 181 -6.21 -3.27 -26.18
N LEU A 182 -5.18 -2.71 -25.54
CA LEU A 182 -4.55 -3.37 -24.39
C LEU A 182 -5.50 -3.38 -23.19
N ALA A 183 -6.24 -2.30 -22.95
CA ALA A 183 -7.25 -2.25 -21.89
C ALA A 183 -8.25 -3.40 -22.03
N LYS A 184 -8.85 -3.55 -23.21
CA LYS A 184 -9.79 -4.64 -23.52
C LYS A 184 -9.17 -6.02 -23.32
N SER A 185 -7.94 -6.21 -23.83
CA SER A 185 -7.21 -7.48 -23.68
C SER A 185 -7.01 -7.85 -22.21
N TYR A 186 -6.62 -6.91 -21.37
CA TYR A 186 -6.35 -7.15 -19.96
C TYR A 186 -7.64 -7.34 -19.14
N ILE A 187 -8.68 -6.53 -19.37
CA ILE A 187 -9.98 -6.75 -18.72
C ILE A 187 -10.57 -8.12 -19.10
N GLN A 188 -10.49 -8.52 -20.38
CA GLN A 188 -10.96 -9.84 -20.81
C GLN A 188 -10.20 -10.97 -20.11
N LYS A 189 -8.87 -10.85 -19.93
CA LYS A 189 -8.09 -11.82 -19.15
C LYS A 189 -8.56 -11.90 -17.69
N SER A 190 -8.93 -10.78 -17.06
CA SER A 190 -9.50 -10.78 -15.70
C SER A 190 -10.81 -11.57 -15.65
N ILE A 191 -11.70 -11.34 -16.62
CA ILE A 191 -12.99 -12.03 -16.73
C ILE A 191 -12.80 -13.52 -16.97
N ASP A 192 -11.92 -13.90 -17.90
CA ASP A 192 -11.67 -15.30 -18.22
C ASP A 192 -11.08 -16.03 -17.02
N ASN A 193 -10.24 -15.35 -16.22
CA ASN A 193 -9.76 -15.91 -14.97
C ASN A 193 -10.89 -16.14 -13.96
N GLN A 194 -11.74 -15.13 -13.72
CA GLN A 194 -12.87 -15.25 -12.79
C GLN A 194 -13.84 -16.35 -13.21
N LYS A 195 -14.11 -16.51 -14.50
CA LYS A 195 -14.97 -17.60 -14.98
C LYS A 195 -14.42 -18.98 -14.65
N ARG A 196 -13.10 -19.15 -14.76
CA ARG A 196 -12.42 -20.41 -14.40
C ARG A 196 -12.42 -20.64 -12.89
N GLU A 197 -12.18 -19.60 -12.09
CA GLU A 197 -11.99 -19.72 -10.63
C GLU A 197 -13.30 -19.69 -9.83
N PHE A 198 -14.33 -18.99 -10.31
CA PHE A 198 -15.54 -18.68 -9.56
C PHE A 198 -16.82 -19.18 -10.23
N ASN A 199 -16.78 -20.36 -10.86
CA ASN A 199 -17.93 -21.01 -11.48
C ASN A 199 -18.73 -20.10 -12.43
N ASN A 200 -18.04 -19.45 -13.37
CA ASN A 200 -18.63 -18.47 -14.30
C ASN A 200 -19.20 -17.19 -13.67
N THR A 201 -18.97 -16.93 -12.38
CA THR A 201 -19.29 -15.65 -11.74
C THR A 201 -18.25 -14.61 -12.14
N VAL A 202 -18.69 -13.41 -12.53
CA VAL A 202 -17.81 -12.30 -12.93
C VAL A 202 -18.28 -11.06 -12.19
N ASN A 203 -17.35 -10.33 -11.59
CA ASN A 203 -17.65 -9.07 -10.94
C ASN A 203 -18.15 -8.02 -11.96
N PHE A 204 -19.20 -7.29 -11.60
CA PHE A 204 -19.88 -6.34 -12.48
C PHE A 204 -19.00 -5.16 -12.90
N TYR A 205 -17.93 -4.85 -12.16
CA TYR A 205 -16.97 -3.80 -12.52
C TYR A 205 -16.17 -4.15 -13.77
N GLU A 206 -15.70 -5.40 -13.92
CA GLU A 206 -15.00 -5.87 -15.12
C GLU A 206 -15.87 -5.72 -16.35
N ILE A 207 -17.16 -6.09 -16.22
CA ILE A 207 -18.14 -5.97 -17.30
C ILE A 207 -18.41 -4.49 -17.61
N PHE A 208 -18.56 -3.66 -16.58
CA PHE A 208 -18.72 -2.21 -16.71
C PHE A 208 -17.55 -1.59 -17.47
N TYR A 209 -16.31 -1.93 -17.13
CA TYR A 209 -15.13 -1.38 -17.81
C TYR A 209 -15.00 -1.88 -19.26
N LEU A 210 -15.47 -3.08 -19.62
CA LEU A 210 -15.63 -3.44 -21.03
C LEU A 210 -16.61 -2.51 -21.74
N GLY A 211 -17.75 -2.19 -21.12
CA GLY A 211 -18.69 -1.20 -21.66
C GLY A 211 -18.06 0.17 -21.85
N VAL A 212 -17.28 0.64 -20.88
CA VAL A 212 -16.54 1.90 -20.98
C VAL A 212 -15.53 1.87 -22.13
N ILE A 213 -14.78 0.78 -22.28
CA ILE A 213 -13.81 0.64 -23.38
C ILE A 213 -14.51 0.67 -24.75
N GLU A 214 -15.64 -0.03 -24.91
CA GLU A 214 -16.41 0.02 -26.17
C GLU A 214 -17.03 1.40 -26.40
N TYR A 215 -17.45 2.10 -25.34
CA TYR A 215 -17.94 3.48 -25.43
C TYR A 215 -16.85 4.43 -25.96
N GLU A 216 -15.61 4.32 -25.45
CA GLU A 216 -14.46 5.10 -25.92
C GLU A 216 -14.02 4.75 -27.35
N LEU A 217 -14.30 3.52 -27.79
CA LEU A 217 -14.11 3.07 -29.17
C LEU A 217 -15.28 3.45 -30.09
N GLU A 218 -16.28 4.18 -29.58
CA GLU A 218 -17.51 4.58 -30.30
C GLU A 218 -18.38 3.39 -30.76
N ASN A 219 -18.18 2.20 -30.21
CA ASN A 219 -18.99 1.01 -30.47
C ASN A 219 -20.24 0.99 -29.56
N TYR A 220 -21.10 1.99 -29.71
CA TYR A 220 -22.16 2.29 -28.74
C TYR A 220 -23.15 1.15 -28.50
N GLU A 221 -23.55 0.40 -29.54
CA GLU A 221 -24.45 -0.76 -29.39
C GLU A 221 -23.77 -1.89 -28.60
N ILE A 222 -22.46 -2.11 -28.81
CA ILE A 222 -21.70 -3.10 -28.05
C ILE A 222 -21.54 -2.65 -26.60
N ALA A 223 -21.24 -1.37 -26.38
CA ALA A 223 -21.15 -0.78 -25.05
C ALA A 223 -22.45 -0.93 -24.25
N ILE A 224 -23.60 -0.64 -24.87
CA ILE A 224 -24.93 -0.83 -24.28
C ILE A 224 -25.11 -2.28 -23.78
N ASN A 225 -24.75 -3.27 -24.61
CA ASN A 225 -24.85 -4.69 -24.21
C ASN A 225 -23.99 -5.04 -22.99
N TYR A 226 -22.81 -4.43 -22.84
CA TYR A 226 -21.98 -4.63 -21.65
C TYR A 226 -22.55 -3.92 -20.42
N PHE A 227 -23.05 -2.69 -20.57
CA PHE A 227 -23.72 -2.00 -19.47
C PHE A 227 -24.98 -2.75 -19.01
N ASP A 228 -25.76 -3.33 -19.92
CA ASP A 228 -26.91 -4.16 -19.57
C ASP A 228 -26.51 -5.40 -18.76
N LYS A 229 -25.39 -6.04 -19.10
CA LYS A 229 -24.85 -7.17 -18.33
C LYS A 229 -24.30 -6.75 -16.96
N SER A 230 -23.71 -5.56 -16.85
CA SER A 230 -23.28 -5.05 -15.54
C SER A 230 -24.50 -4.72 -14.66
N LEU A 231 -25.53 -4.10 -15.25
CA LEU A 231 -26.78 -3.75 -14.58
C LEU A 231 -27.65 -4.97 -14.23
N SER A 232 -27.47 -6.14 -14.87
CA SER A 232 -28.16 -7.36 -14.43
C SER A 232 -27.65 -7.87 -13.08
N GLU A 233 -26.40 -7.59 -12.74
CA GLU A 233 -25.79 -7.96 -11.45
C GLU A 233 -25.98 -6.86 -10.40
N TYR A 234 -25.86 -5.58 -10.82
CA TYR A 234 -26.09 -4.43 -9.94
C TYR A 234 -27.02 -3.40 -10.60
N GLN A 235 -28.32 -3.61 -10.46
CA GLN A 235 -29.38 -2.84 -11.14
C GLN A 235 -29.37 -1.33 -10.85
N SER A 236 -28.97 -0.93 -9.64
CA SER A 236 -28.90 0.48 -9.23
C SER A 236 -27.53 1.12 -9.51
N PHE A 237 -26.62 0.46 -10.23
CA PHE A 237 -25.28 1.03 -10.48
C PHE A 237 -25.36 2.28 -11.36
N SER A 238 -25.34 3.45 -10.74
CA SER A 238 -25.57 4.73 -11.42
C SER A 238 -24.53 5.03 -12.50
N ASP A 239 -23.26 4.65 -12.29
CA ASP A 239 -22.19 4.81 -13.28
C ASP A 239 -22.48 4.01 -14.57
N ALA A 240 -22.89 2.74 -14.47
CA ALA A 240 -23.28 1.96 -15.65
C ALA A 240 -24.49 2.56 -16.36
N LYS A 241 -25.50 3.05 -15.63
CA LYS A 241 -26.65 3.76 -16.22
C LYS A 241 -26.23 5.02 -16.95
N PHE A 242 -25.30 5.79 -16.38
CA PHE A 242 -24.80 7.02 -16.98
C PHE A 242 -24.13 6.77 -18.34
N TYR A 243 -23.18 5.83 -18.42
CA TYR A 243 -22.51 5.54 -19.69
C TYR A 243 -23.43 4.86 -20.70
N LYS A 244 -24.37 4.01 -20.26
CA LYS A 244 -25.43 3.48 -21.14
C LYS A 244 -26.28 4.61 -21.72
N ALA A 245 -26.69 5.58 -20.91
CA ALA A 245 -27.48 6.73 -21.36
C ALA A 245 -26.70 7.60 -22.36
N LYS A 246 -25.39 7.78 -22.14
CA LYS A 246 -24.50 8.43 -23.12
C LYS A 246 -24.47 7.65 -24.45
N CYS A 247 -24.38 6.32 -24.43
CA CYS A 247 -24.42 5.52 -25.66
C CYS A 247 -25.76 5.68 -26.40
N LEU A 248 -26.89 5.62 -25.68
CA LEU A 248 -28.24 5.83 -26.24
C LEU A 248 -28.36 7.21 -26.92
N ALA A 249 -27.84 8.26 -26.28
CA ALA A 249 -27.83 9.60 -26.87
C ALA A 249 -26.98 9.67 -28.16
N ASN A 250 -25.83 8.97 -28.21
CA ASN A 250 -24.99 8.93 -29.42
C ASN A 250 -25.63 8.19 -30.59
N ILE A 251 -26.47 7.18 -30.33
CA ILE A 251 -27.27 6.51 -31.37
C ILE A 251 -28.63 7.19 -31.61
N SER A 252 -28.80 8.44 -31.15
CA SER A 252 -30.00 9.28 -31.32
C SER A 252 -31.28 8.78 -30.64
N ASP A 253 -31.18 7.86 -29.68
CA ASP A 253 -32.31 7.48 -28.80
C ASP A 253 -32.39 8.44 -27.59
N PHE A 254 -32.75 9.69 -27.87
CA PHE A 254 -32.73 10.77 -26.88
C PHE A 254 -33.79 10.60 -25.78
N GLU A 255 -34.93 9.98 -26.11
CA GLU A 255 -36.02 9.75 -25.14
C GLU A 255 -35.60 8.74 -24.08
N GLU A 256 -35.08 7.57 -24.49
CA GLU A 256 -34.62 6.56 -23.54
C GLU A 256 -33.35 7.00 -22.82
N ALA A 257 -32.44 7.74 -23.50
CA ALA A 257 -31.29 8.35 -22.85
C ALA A 257 -31.69 9.29 -21.70
N LEU A 258 -32.62 10.22 -21.93
CA LEU A 258 -33.07 11.17 -20.92
C LEU A 258 -33.75 10.46 -19.74
N LYS A 259 -34.56 9.44 -20.01
CA LYS A 259 -35.18 8.61 -18.97
C LYS A 259 -34.10 7.93 -18.11
N LEU A 260 -33.12 7.30 -18.74
CA LEU A 260 -32.06 6.59 -18.04
C LEU A 260 -31.13 7.53 -17.26
N PHE A 261 -30.86 8.74 -17.76
CA PHE A 261 -30.13 9.75 -16.97
C PHE A 261 -30.90 10.18 -15.72
N LYS A 262 -32.23 10.28 -15.76
CA LYS A 262 -33.04 10.58 -14.56
C LYS A 262 -33.01 9.44 -13.54
N GLU A 263 -33.04 8.19 -14.01
CA GLU A 263 -32.85 7.02 -13.14
C GLU A 263 -31.45 7.00 -12.51
N CYS A 264 -30.42 7.26 -13.31
CA CYS A 264 -29.04 7.43 -12.85
C CYS A 264 -28.93 8.51 -11.76
N GLU A 265 -29.56 9.68 -11.95
CA GLU A 265 -29.56 10.75 -10.96
C GLU A 265 -30.20 10.33 -9.63
N HIS A 266 -31.32 9.59 -9.69
CA HIS A 266 -31.97 9.05 -8.52
C HIS A 266 -31.07 8.07 -7.75
N ASP A 267 -30.51 7.08 -8.45
CA ASP A 267 -29.64 6.06 -7.84
C ASP A 267 -28.36 6.67 -7.26
N TYR A 268 -27.75 7.63 -7.97
CA TYR A 268 -26.57 8.35 -7.50
C TYR A 268 -26.87 9.10 -6.19
N LYS A 269 -28.02 9.79 -6.10
CA LYS A 269 -28.45 10.48 -4.87
C LYS A 269 -28.68 9.53 -3.69
N MET A 270 -28.98 8.25 -3.96
CA MET A 270 -29.06 7.18 -2.95
C MET A 270 -27.71 6.56 -2.58
N GLY A 271 -26.62 7.00 -3.22
CA GLY A 271 -25.26 6.51 -2.98
C GLY A 271 -24.91 5.25 -3.79
N TYR A 272 -25.71 4.88 -4.78
CA TYR A 272 -25.47 3.71 -5.62
C TYR A 272 -24.48 4.01 -6.75
N THR A 273 -23.24 4.26 -6.38
CA THR A 273 -22.07 4.44 -7.27
C THR A 273 -21.00 3.40 -6.93
N PHE A 274 -19.75 3.62 -7.31
CA PHE A 274 -18.61 2.79 -6.87
C PHE A 274 -18.60 2.62 -5.35
N ASN A 275 -18.75 1.37 -4.92
CA ASN A 275 -18.85 0.96 -3.52
C ASN A 275 -17.58 0.25 -3.00
N GLU A 276 -16.49 0.26 -3.79
CA GLU A 276 -15.20 -0.27 -3.35
C GLU A 276 -14.69 0.49 -2.12
N GLY A 277 -14.06 -0.20 -1.16
CA GLY A 277 -13.74 0.39 0.15
C GLY A 277 -12.85 1.63 0.12
N ASN A 278 -12.17 1.90 -1.01
CA ASN A 278 -11.33 3.08 -1.22
C ASN A 278 -12.06 4.26 -1.89
N SER A 279 -13.27 4.07 -2.43
CA SER A 279 -14.04 5.11 -3.14
C SER A 279 -14.41 6.30 -2.25
N LYS A 280 -14.44 6.10 -0.92
CA LYS A 280 -14.58 7.18 0.07
C LYS A 280 -13.42 8.18 0.11
N TYR A 281 -12.26 7.83 -0.44
CA TYR A 281 -11.07 8.67 -0.41
C TYR A 281 -10.70 9.19 -1.79
N GLU A 282 -10.82 8.33 -2.81
CA GLU A 282 -10.48 8.64 -4.19
C GLU A 282 -11.50 8.07 -5.16
N ASP A 283 -11.84 8.87 -6.16
CA ASP A 283 -12.70 8.43 -7.24
C ASP A 283 -11.97 7.44 -8.14
N TYR A 284 -12.67 6.39 -8.52
CA TYR A 284 -12.18 5.45 -9.52
C TYR A 284 -12.23 6.08 -10.92
N PRO A 285 -11.38 5.62 -11.85
CA PRO A 285 -11.47 6.04 -13.24
C PRO A 285 -12.89 5.86 -13.78
N TYR A 286 -13.40 6.85 -14.49
CA TYR A 286 -14.76 6.89 -15.02
C TYR A 286 -15.89 6.99 -13.98
N GLN A 287 -15.60 7.08 -12.68
CA GLN A 287 -16.62 7.34 -11.66
C GLN A 287 -17.31 8.68 -11.90
N ILE A 288 -18.63 8.69 -11.81
CA ILE A 288 -19.46 9.86 -12.16
C ILE A 288 -19.62 10.84 -10.99
N SER A 289 -20.03 12.06 -11.32
CA SER A 289 -20.41 13.10 -10.36
C SER A 289 -21.84 13.58 -10.59
N SER A 290 -22.48 14.13 -9.55
CA SER A 290 -23.81 14.74 -9.68
C SER A 290 -23.85 15.81 -10.78
N GLU A 291 -22.79 16.61 -10.91
CA GLU A 291 -22.71 17.68 -11.90
C GLU A 291 -22.69 17.16 -13.34
N LEU A 292 -21.97 16.06 -13.59
CA LEU A 292 -21.96 15.40 -14.90
C LEU A 292 -23.37 14.94 -15.28
N ILE A 293 -24.07 14.27 -14.36
CA ILE A 293 -25.44 13.78 -14.60
C ILE A 293 -26.38 14.94 -14.94
N THR A 294 -26.39 16.00 -14.12
CA THR A 294 -27.25 17.17 -14.34
C THR A 294 -26.97 17.86 -15.68
N THR A 295 -25.70 17.94 -16.09
CA THR A 295 -25.30 18.54 -17.37
C THR A 295 -25.93 17.81 -18.56
N TYR A 296 -25.85 16.48 -18.59
CA TYR A 296 -26.44 15.68 -19.68
C TYR A 296 -27.97 15.76 -19.71
N ILE A 297 -28.62 15.74 -18.55
CA ILE A 297 -30.08 15.92 -18.45
C ILE A 297 -30.51 17.27 -19.04
N ASN A 298 -29.83 18.35 -18.66
CA ASN A 298 -30.16 19.69 -19.15
C ASN A 298 -29.92 19.81 -20.66
N MET A 299 -28.79 19.31 -21.15
CA MET A 299 -28.46 19.29 -22.57
C MET A 299 -29.55 18.58 -23.40
N LEU A 300 -29.97 17.38 -22.98
CA LEU A 300 -31.01 16.63 -23.69
C LEU A 300 -32.38 17.30 -23.62
N ASN A 301 -32.75 17.86 -22.46
CA ASN A 301 -34.00 18.61 -22.33
C ASN A 301 -34.06 19.80 -23.30
N GLU A 302 -32.98 20.59 -23.41
CA GLU A 302 -32.91 21.72 -24.33
C GLU A 302 -32.93 21.27 -25.79
N TYR A 303 -32.18 20.22 -26.14
CA TYR A 303 -32.20 19.65 -27.48
C TYR A 303 -33.60 19.19 -27.89
N MET A 304 -34.30 18.47 -27.01
CA MET A 304 -35.65 17.95 -27.26
C MET A 304 -36.72 19.05 -27.32
N LYS A 305 -36.51 20.21 -26.67
CA LYS A 305 -37.39 21.39 -26.84
C LYS A 305 -37.27 22.00 -28.24
N ASN A 306 -36.08 21.95 -28.84
CA ASN A 306 -35.81 22.60 -30.12
C ASN A 306 -36.24 21.75 -31.35
N ILE A 307 -36.60 20.49 -31.15
CA ILE A 307 -37.03 19.57 -32.23
C ILE A 307 -38.56 19.41 -32.28
N LYS A 308 -39.27 19.83 -31.22
CA LYS A 308 -40.73 19.85 -31.16
C LYS A 308 -41.30 21.16 -31.68
#